data_AF-A0A9Q3JLF6-F1
#
_entry.id   AF-A0A9Q3JLF6-F1
#
_cell.length_a   1.000
_cell.length_b   1.000
_cell.length_c   1.000
_cell.angle_alpha   90.00
_cell.angle_beta   90.00
_cell.angle_gamma   90.00
#
_symmetry.space_group_name_H-M   'P 1'
#
loop_
_entity.id
_entity.type
_entity.pdbx_description
1 polymer ?
#
loop_
_entity_poly.entity_id
_entity_poly.type
_entity_poly.pdbx_seq_one_letter_code
_entity_poly.pdbx_strand_id
1 'polypeptide(L)'
;AFSSFTMPKASQRLPLLQTLNSLQLINALNSDSDTDIQEDMITSQRYINPRRSYPSHYMYTLNYLQTLSSEEFQQLCSTTHESFEKLVAQIQDDKTFKNSSQNKQHNPAIQLAVALSRLGSNGNGAALEKIGMLFGISHGAIVLYTQIVIQILMNLKHKVIMCPKIKQKRDISQLMQAEGFPGCIGFINGSLIPLSQRPPNDGEAYFDRKNR
;
A
#
# COMPACT_ATOMS: atom_id res chain seq x y z
N ALA A 1 8.16 14.06 31.43
CA ALA A 1 7.96 15.46 31.02
C ALA A 1 7.00 15.48 29.84
N PHE A 2 5.82 16.07 29.99
CA PHE A 2 4.78 16.12 28.97
C PHE A 2 5.24 16.97 27.78
N SER A 3 5.27 16.40 26.58
CA SER A 3 5.66 17.07 25.33
C SER A 3 4.46 17.11 24.37
N SER A 4 3.69 18.19 24.51
CA SER A 4 2.79 18.83 23.54
C SER A 4 2.24 18.00 22.37
N PHE A 5 0.97 17.60 22.46
CA PHE A 5 0.12 17.38 21.29
C PHE A 5 -0.01 18.70 20.51
N THR A 6 0.72 18.85 19.40
CA THR A 6 0.43 19.92 18.43
C THR A 6 -0.87 19.58 17.70
N MET A 7 -1.95 20.31 18.01
CA MET A 7 -3.19 20.22 17.24
C MET A 7 -2.92 20.55 15.76
N PRO A 8 -3.57 19.86 14.80
CA PRO A 8 -3.53 20.30 13.41
C PRO A 8 -4.13 21.71 13.31
N LYS A 9 -3.42 22.64 12.66
CA LYS A 9 -3.91 24.01 12.41
C LYS A 9 -5.28 23.93 11.75
N ALA A 10 -6.31 24.45 12.42
CA ALA A 10 -7.65 24.58 11.85
C ALA A 10 -7.56 25.47 10.60
N SER A 11 -7.83 24.89 9.45
CA SER A 11 -7.79 25.61 8.18
C SER A 11 -8.97 26.57 8.11
N GLN A 12 -8.73 27.88 8.27
CA GLN A 12 -9.74 28.92 8.08
C GLN A 12 -10.31 28.96 6.65
N ARG A 13 -9.60 28.35 5.69
CA ARG A 13 -9.98 28.29 4.28
C ARG A 13 -11.03 27.20 4.01
N LEU A 14 -11.06 26.14 4.81
CA LEU A 14 -11.99 25.02 4.60
C LEU A 14 -13.46 25.43 4.84
N PRO A 15 -13.80 26.12 5.95
CA PRO A 15 -15.14 26.63 6.18
C PRO A 15 -15.59 27.57 5.06
N LEU A 16 -14.72 28.50 4.65
CA LEU A 16 -15.02 29.47 3.60
C LEU A 16 -15.31 28.81 2.24
N LEU A 17 -14.55 27.77 1.87
CA LEU A 17 -14.82 26.99 0.66
C LEU A 17 -16.11 26.18 0.76
N GLN A 18 -16.42 25.64 1.94
CA GLN A 18 -17.69 24.95 2.17
C GLN A 18 -18.87 25.91 2.08
N THR A 19 -18.76 27.11 2.67
CA THR A 19 -19.80 28.14 2.61
C THR A 19 -19.99 28.63 1.17
N LEU A 20 -18.91 28.91 0.44
CA LEU A 20 -18.97 29.28 -0.99
C LEU A 20 -19.63 28.20 -1.85
N ASN A 21 -19.23 26.93 -1.69
CA ASN A 21 -19.83 25.82 -2.43
C ASN A 21 -21.31 25.64 -2.08
N SER A 22 -21.69 25.79 -0.80
CA SER A 22 -23.09 25.69 -0.39
C SER A 22 -23.95 26.84 -0.94
N LEU A 23 -23.41 28.08 -0.97
CA LEU A 23 -24.10 29.23 -1.52
C LEU A 23 -24.25 29.13 -3.05
N GLN A 24 -23.23 28.62 -3.74
CA GLN A 24 -23.29 28.37 -5.17
C GLN A 24 -24.30 27.27 -5.52
N LEU A 25 -24.35 26.18 -4.73
CA LEU A 25 -25.33 25.11 -4.92
C LEU A 25 -26.76 25.59 -4.66
N ILE A 26 -26.99 26.40 -3.63
CA ILE A 26 -28.30 27.00 -3.32
C ILE A 26 -28.72 27.94 -4.46
N ASN A 27 -27.81 28.76 -5.00
CA ASN A 27 -28.12 29.64 -6.13
C ASN A 27 -28.45 28.84 -7.40
N ALA A 28 -27.74 27.73 -7.67
CA ALA A 28 -27.99 26.87 -8.82
C ALA A 28 -29.31 26.08 -8.73
N LEU A 29 -29.75 25.71 -7.53
CA LEU A 29 -31.05 25.05 -7.31
C LEU A 29 -32.23 26.03 -7.41
N ASN A 30 -31.98 27.33 -7.26
CA ASN A 30 -33.00 28.38 -7.34
C ASN A 30 -33.10 29.02 -8.74
N SER A 31 -32.22 28.69 -9.68
CA SER A 31 -32.27 29.13 -11.07
C SER A 31 -32.85 28.04 -11.95
N ASP A 32 -34.13 28.18 -12.34
CA ASP A 32 -34.87 27.20 -13.15
C ASP A 32 -34.44 27.12 -14.64
N SER A 33 -33.28 27.65 -15.03
CA SER A 33 -32.97 27.88 -16.46
C SER A 33 -31.64 27.39 -17.01
N ASP A 34 -30.67 26.88 -16.23
CA ASP A 34 -29.31 26.72 -16.79
C ASP A 34 -28.62 25.41 -16.40
N THR A 35 -28.85 24.37 -17.21
CA THR A 35 -28.11 23.09 -17.18
C THR A 35 -26.61 23.27 -17.37
N ASP A 36 -26.18 24.30 -18.11
CA ASP A 36 -24.78 24.54 -18.45
C ASP A 36 -23.98 25.05 -17.24
N ILE A 37 -24.60 25.82 -16.34
CA ILE A 37 -23.99 26.28 -15.08
C ILE A 37 -23.75 25.09 -14.13
N GLN A 38 -24.60 24.07 -14.21
CA GLN A 38 -24.49 22.85 -13.42
C GLN A 38 -23.31 21.97 -13.86
N GLU A 39 -23.05 21.85 -15.17
CA GLU A 39 -21.88 21.11 -15.69
C GLU A 39 -20.55 21.79 -15.36
N ASP A 40 -20.45 23.11 -15.52
CA ASP A 40 -19.23 23.87 -15.19
C ASP A 40 -18.92 23.85 -13.68
N MET A 41 -19.95 23.83 -12.83
CA MET A 41 -19.77 23.69 -11.39
C MET A 41 -19.33 22.28 -10.97
N ILE A 42 -19.83 21.23 -11.65
CA ILE A 42 -19.42 19.84 -11.40
C ILE A 42 -17.99 19.60 -11.88
N THR A 43 -17.61 20.14 -13.04
CA THR A 43 -16.26 19.97 -13.61
C THR A 43 -15.19 20.81 -12.89
N SER A 44 -15.56 21.95 -12.29
CA SER A 44 -14.66 22.76 -11.47
C SER A 44 -14.40 22.16 -10.07
N GLN A 45 -15.25 21.25 -9.60
CA GLN A 45 -15.02 20.49 -8.38
C GLN A 45 -14.21 19.21 -8.66
N ARG A 46 -13.03 19.10 -8.03
CA ARG A 46 -12.20 17.88 -8.12
C ARG A 46 -12.91 16.62 -7.61
N TYR A 47 -13.92 16.78 -6.74
CA TYR A 47 -14.70 15.68 -6.17
C TYR A 47 -16.15 16.11 -6.00
N ILE A 48 -17.07 15.29 -6.54
CA ILE A 48 -18.53 15.46 -6.43
C ILE A 48 -19.01 15.25 -4.98
N ASN A 49 -18.35 14.35 -4.25
CA ASN A 49 -18.68 14.05 -2.85
C ASN A 49 -17.56 14.55 -1.92
N PRO A 50 -17.91 15.07 -0.73
CA PRO A 50 -16.91 15.40 0.28
C PRO A 50 -16.11 14.15 0.65
N ARG A 51 -14.79 14.31 0.79
CA ARG A 51 -13.93 13.19 1.22
C ARG A 51 -14.39 12.70 2.58
N ARG A 52 -14.72 11.41 2.68
CA ARG A 52 -14.91 10.76 3.98
C ARG A 52 -13.60 10.84 4.75
N SER A 53 -13.57 11.69 5.77
CA SER A 53 -12.48 11.70 6.73
C SER A 53 -12.75 10.56 7.70
N TYR A 54 -11.90 9.54 7.69
CA TYR A 54 -11.88 8.60 8.81
C TYR A 54 -11.39 9.38 10.04
N PRO A 55 -12.00 9.17 11.23
CA PRO A 55 -11.42 9.67 12.46
C PRO A 55 -9.96 9.21 12.48
N SER A 56 -9.03 10.13 12.67
CA SER A 56 -7.60 9.81 12.74
C SER A 56 -7.35 9.08 14.06
N HIS A 57 -7.82 7.84 14.15
CA HIS A 57 -7.34 6.89 15.13
C HIS A 57 -5.93 6.51 14.66
N TYR A 58 -4.94 7.22 15.20
CA TYR A 58 -3.51 6.94 15.04
C TYR A 58 -3.12 5.60 15.69
N MET A 59 -3.94 4.55 15.55
CA MET A 59 -3.67 3.25 16.17
C MET A 59 -2.32 2.71 15.72
N TYR A 60 -1.89 2.96 14.47
CA TYR A 60 -0.60 2.50 13.95
C TYR A 60 0.34 3.67 13.64
N THR A 61 0.69 4.44 14.67
CA THR A 61 1.88 5.29 14.64
C THR A 61 3.15 4.42 14.63
N LEU A 62 4.30 4.97 14.23
CA LEU A 62 5.59 4.25 14.25
C LEU A 62 5.85 3.61 15.62
N ASN A 63 5.54 4.33 16.69
CA ASN A 63 5.67 3.86 18.07
C ASN A 63 4.80 2.63 18.33
N TYR A 64 3.58 2.59 17.78
CA TYR A 64 2.71 1.43 17.93
C TYR A 64 3.25 0.22 17.17
N LEU A 65 3.73 0.41 15.93
CA LEU A 65 4.36 -0.66 15.18
C LEU A 65 5.46 -1.33 16.00
N GLN A 66 6.31 -0.54 16.66
CA GLN A 66 7.39 -1.03 17.53
C GLN A 66 6.91 -1.75 18.79
N THR A 67 5.70 -1.46 19.28
CA THR A 67 5.13 -2.15 20.47
C THR A 67 4.47 -3.48 20.14
N LEU A 68 4.23 -3.79 18.86
CA LEU A 68 3.63 -5.06 18.45
C LEU A 68 4.56 -6.23 18.78
N SER A 69 3.99 -7.32 19.29
CA SER A 69 4.71 -8.59 19.40
C SER A 69 5.16 -9.10 18.03
N SER A 70 6.12 -10.03 18.00
CA SER A 70 6.61 -10.61 16.75
C SER A 70 5.50 -11.25 15.92
N GLU A 71 4.53 -11.91 16.56
CA GLU A 71 3.40 -12.56 15.89
C GLU A 71 2.44 -11.54 15.29
N GLU A 72 2.04 -10.52 16.05
CA GLU A 72 1.15 -9.47 15.57
C GLU A 72 1.78 -8.67 14.43
N PHE A 73 3.08 -8.36 14.56
CA PHE A 73 3.81 -7.65 13.51
C PHE A 73 3.91 -8.49 12.24
N GLN A 74 4.16 -9.79 12.37
CA GLN A 74 4.19 -10.70 11.23
C GLN A 74 2.82 -10.86 10.59
N GLN A 75 1.74 -10.90 11.37
CA GLN A 75 0.38 -10.92 10.82
C GLN A 75 0.05 -9.62 10.07
N LEU A 76 0.49 -8.48 10.59
CA LEU A 76 0.26 -7.17 9.98
C LEU A 76 1.09 -6.98 8.72
N CYS A 77 2.42 -7.04 8.83
CA CYS A 77 3.35 -6.67 7.77
C CYS A 77 3.89 -7.88 6.97
N SER A 78 3.47 -9.11 7.28
CA SER A 78 3.95 -10.35 6.64
C SER A 78 5.47 -10.54 6.69
N THR A 79 6.14 -9.92 7.65
CA THR A 79 7.60 -9.96 7.81
C THR A 79 7.99 -9.82 9.28
N THR A 80 9.26 -10.03 9.62
CA THR A 80 9.77 -9.80 10.97
C THR A 80 10.14 -8.34 11.17
N HIS A 81 10.12 -7.88 12.43
CA HIS A 81 10.61 -6.55 12.82
C HIS A 81 12.01 -6.27 12.28
N GLU A 82 12.95 -7.19 12.48
CA GLU A 82 14.33 -7.04 12.02
C GLU A 82 14.43 -6.86 10.50
N SER A 83 13.70 -7.68 9.74
CA SER A 83 13.71 -7.60 8.27
C SER A 83 13.07 -6.31 7.78
N PHE A 84 12.01 -5.87 8.46
CA PHE A 84 11.33 -4.62 8.19
C PHE A 84 12.25 -3.42 8.43
N GLU A 85 12.93 -3.35 9.57
CA GLU A 85 13.86 -2.26 9.90
C GLU A 85 15.03 -2.20 8.91
N LYS A 86 15.60 -3.36 8.56
CA LYS A 86 16.64 -3.44 7.51
C LYS A 86 16.13 -2.92 6.17
N LEU A 87 14.89 -3.23 5.81
CA LEU A 87 14.29 -2.76 4.57
C LEU A 87 14.04 -1.24 4.61
N VAL A 88 13.51 -0.72 5.72
CA VAL A 88 13.34 0.73 5.94
C VAL A 88 14.67 1.46 5.78
N ALA A 89 15.73 0.97 6.40
CA ALA A 89 17.06 1.57 6.31
C ALA A 89 17.61 1.61 4.88
N GLN A 90 17.25 0.64 4.03
CA GLN A 90 17.64 0.62 2.62
C GLN A 90 16.86 1.59 1.74
N ILE A 91 15.61 1.90 2.10
CA ILE A 91 14.70 2.67 1.26
C ILE A 91 14.47 4.11 1.74
N GLN A 92 14.80 4.45 2.98
CA GLN A 92 14.47 5.75 3.59
C GLN A 92 14.98 6.96 2.80
N ASP A 93 16.11 6.82 2.11
CA ASP A 93 16.76 7.89 1.35
C ASP A 93 16.35 7.92 -0.13
N ASP A 94 15.46 7.01 -0.55
CA ASP A 94 15.02 6.91 -1.94
C ASP A 94 14.26 8.19 -2.36
N LYS A 95 14.65 8.73 -3.51
CA LYS A 95 14.08 9.97 -4.04
C LYS A 95 12.59 9.83 -4.37
N THR A 96 12.11 8.62 -4.62
CA THR A 96 10.69 8.31 -4.90
C THR A 96 9.80 8.63 -3.71
N PHE A 97 10.35 8.60 -2.49
CA PHE A 97 9.62 9.07 -1.32
C PHE A 97 9.52 10.58 -1.24
N LYS A 98 10.31 11.36 -1.99
CA LYS A 98 10.32 12.83 -1.95
C LYS A 98 9.38 13.41 -3.01
N ASN A 99 8.48 14.28 -2.59
CA ASN A 99 7.63 15.08 -3.48
C ASN A 99 8.02 16.56 -3.31
N SER A 100 8.03 17.31 -4.40
CA SER A 100 8.29 18.77 -4.45
C SER A 100 7.20 19.63 -3.78
N SER A 101 6.46 19.07 -2.82
CA SER A 101 5.35 19.75 -2.15
C SER A 101 5.78 20.33 -0.80
N GLN A 102 5.11 21.39 -0.35
CA GLN A 102 5.32 21.98 0.97
C GLN A 102 4.75 21.14 2.14
N ASN A 103 4.04 20.05 1.84
CA ASN A 103 3.43 19.21 2.87
C ASN A 103 4.45 18.23 3.45
N LYS A 104 4.43 18.07 4.78
CA LYS A 104 5.21 17.03 5.46
C LYS A 104 4.80 15.67 4.92
N GLN A 105 5.76 14.91 4.40
CA GLN A 105 5.52 13.56 3.93
C GLN A 105 5.42 12.58 5.08
N HIS A 106 4.63 11.52 4.84
CA HIS A 106 4.49 10.44 5.81
C HIS A 106 5.79 9.64 5.89
N ASN A 107 6.16 9.19 7.09
CA ASN A 107 7.39 8.43 7.30
C ASN A 107 7.47 7.20 6.36
N PRO A 108 8.60 6.95 5.68
CA PRO A 108 8.79 5.79 4.79
C PRO A 108 8.43 4.45 5.42
N ALA A 109 8.68 4.26 6.72
CA ALA A 109 8.31 3.04 7.43
C ALA A 109 6.79 2.86 7.51
N ILE A 110 6.00 3.93 7.68
CA ILE A 110 4.53 3.81 7.63
C ILE A 110 4.06 3.47 6.22
N GLN A 111 4.63 4.11 5.20
CA GLN A 111 4.28 3.79 3.80
C GLN A 111 4.59 2.32 3.47
N LEU A 112 5.73 1.82 3.95
CA LEU A 112 6.11 0.42 3.83
C LEU A 112 5.14 -0.50 4.59
N ALA A 113 4.82 -0.20 5.85
CA ALA A 113 3.89 -1.01 6.64
C ALA A 113 2.51 -1.12 5.99
N VAL A 114 1.98 -0.01 5.47
CA VAL A 114 0.71 0.02 4.74
C VAL A 114 0.77 -0.85 3.48
N ALA A 115 1.83 -0.70 2.69
CA ALA A 115 2.00 -1.46 1.46
C ALA A 115 2.14 -2.97 1.74
N LEU A 116 2.97 -3.35 2.71
CA LEU A 116 3.15 -4.75 3.10
C LEU A 116 1.87 -5.35 3.67
N SER A 117 1.14 -4.62 4.50
CA SER A 117 -0.15 -5.09 5.05
C SER A 117 -1.17 -5.33 3.96
N ARG A 118 -1.21 -4.43 2.95
CA ARG A 118 -2.10 -4.60 1.80
C ARG A 118 -1.69 -5.78 0.91
N LEU A 119 -0.39 -5.96 0.66
CA LEU A 119 0.14 -7.04 -0.19
C LEU A 119 0.09 -8.42 0.49
N GLY A 120 0.19 -8.45 1.82
CA GLY A 120 0.06 -9.67 2.63
C GLY A 120 -1.39 -10.08 2.90
N SER A 121 -2.34 -9.18 2.69
CA SER A 121 -3.77 -9.46 2.84
C SER A 121 -4.38 -9.99 1.54
N ASN A 122 -5.43 -10.82 1.64
CA ASN A 122 -6.17 -11.31 0.48
C ASN A 122 -7.67 -11.04 0.58
N GLY A 123 -8.35 -11.00 -0.58
CA GLY A 123 -9.78 -10.75 -0.70
C GLY A 123 -10.22 -9.50 0.08
N ASN A 124 -11.25 -9.65 0.92
CA ASN A 124 -11.77 -8.56 1.74
C ASN A 124 -10.75 -7.97 2.74
N GLY A 125 -9.64 -8.67 3.03
CA GLY A 125 -8.55 -8.16 3.86
C GLY A 125 -7.75 -7.04 3.18
N ALA A 126 -7.56 -7.13 1.86
CA ALA A 126 -6.83 -6.14 1.06
C ALA A 126 -7.72 -4.96 0.61
N ALA A 127 -9.00 -4.97 1.01
CA ALA A 127 -9.94 -3.89 0.72
C ALA A 127 -9.42 -2.57 1.29
N LEU A 128 -9.52 -1.50 0.50
CA LEU A 128 -9.02 -0.19 0.89
C LEU A 128 -9.70 0.32 2.16
N GLU A 129 -10.97 -0.06 2.38
CA GLU A 129 -11.73 0.27 3.58
C GLU A 129 -11.07 -0.32 4.83
N LYS A 130 -10.69 -1.60 4.80
CA LYS A 130 -10.07 -2.25 5.96
C LYS A 130 -8.70 -1.68 6.26
N ILE A 131 -7.87 -1.51 5.23
CA ILE A 131 -6.53 -0.94 5.39
C ILE A 131 -6.62 0.54 5.84
N GLY A 132 -7.59 1.29 5.31
CA GLY A 132 -7.83 2.68 5.70
C GLY A 132 -8.30 2.85 7.13
N MET A 133 -9.20 1.96 7.59
CA MET A 133 -9.60 1.90 9.01
C MET A 133 -8.43 1.49 9.92
N LEU A 134 -7.62 0.53 9.47
CA LEU A 134 -6.47 0.04 10.24
C LEU A 134 -5.43 1.15 10.46
N PHE A 135 -4.98 1.82 9.40
CA PHE A 135 -3.91 2.81 9.47
C PHE A 135 -4.40 4.26 9.65
N GLY A 136 -5.71 4.51 9.62
CA GLY A 136 -6.28 5.86 9.73
C GLY A 136 -5.95 6.76 8.53
N ILE A 137 -5.82 6.18 7.34
CA ILE A 137 -5.39 6.89 6.11
C ILE A 137 -6.45 6.83 5.01
N SER A 138 -6.45 7.83 4.13
CA SER A 138 -7.39 7.89 3.00
C SER A 138 -7.06 6.84 1.94
N HIS A 139 -8.09 6.37 1.22
CA HIS A 139 -7.98 5.42 0.11
C HIS A 139 -6.90 5.79 -0.91
N GLY A 140 -6.86 7.05 -1.33
CA GLY A 140 -5.85 7.54 -2.28
C GLY A 140 -4.42 7.44 -1.76
N ALA A 141 -4.21 7.64 -0.45
CA ALA A 141 -2.91 7.48 0.17
C ALA A 141 -2.47 6.01 0.21
N ILE A 142 -3.38 5.08 0.49
CA ILE A 142 -3.09 3.64 0.48
C ILE A 142 -2.59 3.19 -0.89
N VAL A 143 -3.32 3.57 -1.96
CA VAL A 143 -2.95 3.23 -3.34
C VAL A 143 -1.59 3.84 -3.69
N LEU A 144 -1.39 5.11 -3.36
CA LEU A 144 -0.13 5.82 -3.60
C LEU A 144 1.05 5.16 -2.88
N TYR A 145 0.94 4.87 -1.59
CA TYR A 145 2.00 4.23 -0.81
C TYR A 145 2.34 2.85 -1.35
N THR A 146 1.32 2.07 -1.75
CA THR A 146 1.54 0.75 -2.35
C THR A 146 2.34 0.87 -3.64
N GLN A 147 1.98 1.81 -4.53
CA GLN A 147 2.68 2.01 -5.80
C GLN A 147 4.12 2.47 -5.60
N ILE A 148 4.35 3.44 -4.70
CA ILE A 148 5.69 3.94 -4.38
C ILE A 148 6.57 2.80 -3.84
N VAL A 149 6.06 2.02 -2.88
CA VAL A 149 6.82 0.91 -2.29
C VAL A 149 7.14 -0.15 -3.33
N ILE A 150 6.18 -0.54 -4.19
CA ILE A 150 6.45 -1.49 -5.29
C ILE A 150 7.56 -0.96 -6.21
N GLN A 151 7.51 0.31 -6.60
CA GLN A 151 8.53 0.91 -7.45
C GLN A 151 9.93 0.83 -6.81
N ILE A 152 10.04 1.14 -5.52
CA ILE A 152 11.31 1.10 -4.79
C ILE A 152 11.83 -0.33 -4.67
N LEU A 153 10.95 -1.29 -4.33
CA LEU A 153 11.33 -2.70 -4.26
C LEU A 153 11.80 -3.22 -5.62
N MET A 154 11.16 -2.80 -6.71
CA MET A 154 11.60 -3.13 -8.08
C MET A 154 12.96 -2.52 -8.41
N ASN A 155 13.26 -1.31 -7.91
CA ASN A 155 14.59 -0.71 -8.04
C ASN A 155 15.65 -1.51 -7.25
N LEU A 156 15.30 -2.13 -6.12
CA LEU A 156 16.22 -2.96 -5.34
C LEU A 156 16.44 -4.37 -5.91
N LYS A 157 15.57 -4.84 -6.82
CA LYS A 157 15.58 -6.20 -7.39
C LYS A 157 16.97 -6.68 -7.79
N HIS A 158 17.74 -5.86 -8.51
CA HIS A 158 19.04 -6.27 -9.05
C HIS A 158 20.12 -6.47 -7.97
N LYS A 159 19.95 -5.88 -6.78
CA LYS A 159 20.87 -6.03 -5.65
C LYS A 159 20.57 -7.28 -4.83
N VAL A 160 19.30 -7.65 -4.74
CA VAL A 160 18.82 -8.70 -3.83
C VAL A 160 18.58 -10.02 -4.57
N ILE A 161 18.03 -9.97 -5.78
CA ILE A 161 17.71 -11.15 -6.59
C ILE A 161 18.86 -11.41 -7.56
N MET A 162 19.86 -12.18 -7.10
CA MET A 162 20.92 -12.68 -7.97
C MET A 162 20.55 -14.06 -8.52
N CYS A 163 20.42 -14.17 -9.84
CA CYS A 163 20.31 -15.47 -10.49
C CYS A 163 21.69 -16.15 -10.47
N PRO A 164 21.78 -17.47 -10.18
CA PRO A 164 23.06 -18.17 -10.18
C PRO A 164 23.79 -18.04 -11.54
N LYS A 165 25.12 -17.95 -11.52
CA LYS A 165 25.92 -17.89 -12.76
C LYS A 165 25.88 -19.24 -13.49
N ILE A 166 26.22 -19.26 -14.78
CA ILE A 166 26.13 -20.46 -15.64
C ILE A 166 26.83 -21.69 -15.01
N LYS A 167 28.03 -21.50 -14.43
CA LYS A 167 28.74 -22.58 -13.73
C LYS A 167 27.96 -23.10 -12.53
N GLN A 168 27.55 -22.20 -11.63
CA GLN A 168 26.73 -22.53 -10.46
C GLN A 168 25.40 -23.20 -10.85
N LYS A 169 24.74 -22.76 -11.93
CA LYS A 169 23.53 -23.42 -12.44
C LYS A 169 23.81 -24.87 -12.85
N ARG A 170 24.96 -25.14 -13.49
CA ARG A 170 25.36 -26.49 -13.88
C ARG A 170 25.62 -27.35 -12.64
N ASP A 171 26.37 -26.81 -11.68
CA ASP A 171 26.73 -27.51 -10.45
C ASP A 171 25.47 -27.85 -9.63
N ILE A 172 24.55 -26.88 -9.47
CA ILE A 172 23.27 -27.09 -8.81
C ILE A 172 22.43 -28.11 -9.58
N SER A 173 22.33 -28.00 -10.91
CA SER A 173 21.57 -28.97 -11.72
C SER A 173 22.09 -30.40 -11.60
N GLN A 174 23.41 -30.58 -11.54
CA GLN A 174 24.02 -31.90 -11.33
C GLN A 174 23.74 -32.45 -9.94
N LEU A 175 23.86 -31.61 -8.90
CA LEU A 175 23.50 -31.99 -7.53
C LEU A 175 22.03 -32.39 -7.43
N MET A 176 21.14 -31.58 -8.00
CA MET A 176 19.70 -31.80 -7.99
C MET A 176 19.29 -33.01 -8.82
N GLN A 177 20.01 -33.35 -9.88
CA GLN A 177 19.80 -34.57 -10.64
C GLN A 177 20.04 -35.82 -9.80
N ALA A 178 21.05 -35.81 -8.91
CA ALA A 178 21.28 -36.91 -7.97
C ALA A 178 20.12 -37.06 -6.96
N GLU A 179 19.45 -35.96 -6.61
CA GLU A 179 18.26 -35.92 -5.77
C GLU A 179 16.95 -36.18 -6.54
N GLY A 180 17.01 -36.52 -7.83
CA GLY A 180 15.83 -36.86 -8.66
C GLY A 180 15.16 -35.68 -9.36
N PHE A 181 15.76 -34.49 -9.35
CA PHE A 181 15.23 -33.27 -9.99
C PHE A 181 16.15 -32.81 -11.16
N PRO A 182 16.16 -33.51 -12.30
CA PRO A 182 17.03 -33.18 -13.43
C PRO A 182 16.73 -31.77 -13.98
N GLY A 183 17.77 -30.95 -14.16
CA GLY A 183 17.63 -29.58 -14.67
C GLY A 183 17.22 -28.54 -13.62
N CYS A 184 16.95 -28.94 -12.37
CA CYS A 184 16.58 -28.01 -11.31
C CYS A 184 17.79 -27.19 -10.85
N ILE A 185 17.66 -25.86 -10.88
CA ILE A 185 18.74 -24.92 -10.50
C ILE A 185 18.48 -24.22 -9.16
N GLY A 186 17.57 -24.76 -8.37
CA GLY A 186 17.19 -24.26 -7.04
C GLY A 186 15.70 -24.35 -6.79
N PHE A 187 15.33 -24.21 -5.51
CA PHE A 187 13.94 -24.12 -5.07
C PHE A 187 13.61 -22.69 -4.70
N ILE A 188 12.50 -22.20 -5.23
CA ILE A 188 11.83 -21.03 -4.68
C ILE A 188 10.72 -21.62 -3.81
N ASN A 189 10.74 -21.33 -2.51
CA ASN A 189 9.61 -21.74 -1.67
C ASN A 189 8.34 -21.15 -2.29
N GLY A 190 7.34 -22.00 -2.54
CA GLY A 190 6.12 -21.58 -3.21
C GLY A 190 5.33 -20.64 -2.32
N SER A 191 5.36 -19.34 -2.61
CA SER A 191 4.30 -18.45 -2.16
C SER A 191 3.04 -18.85 -2.91
N LEU A 192 2.13 -19.54 -2.23
CA LEU A 192 0.82 -19.85 -2.77
C LEU A 192 0.09 -18.54 -3.05
N ILE A 193 -0.07 -18.21 -4.33
CA ILE A 193 -0.91 -17.09 -4.76
C ILE A 193 -2.30 -17.69 -5.00
N PRO A 194 -3.25 -17.54 -4.06
CA PRO A 194 -4.60 -18.07 -4.25
C PRO A 194 -5.25 -17.33 -5.42
N LEU A 195 -5.54 -18.05 -6.49
CA LEU A 195 -6.26 -17.50 -7.62
C LEU A 195 -7.75 -17.43 -7.27
N SER A 196 -8.39 -16.30 -7.58
CA SER A 196 -9.84 -16.14 -7.34
C SER A 196 -10.69 -17.01 -8.27
N GLN A 197 -10.12 -17.43 -9.39
CA GLN A 197 -10.77 -18.26 -10.40
C GLN A 197 -9.77 -19.28 -10.95
N ARG A 198 -10.26 -20.47 -11.28
CA ARG A 198 -9.50 -21.51 -11.96
C ARG A 198 -9.08 -21.00 -13.36
N PRO A 199 -7.79 -21.07 -13.73
CA PRO A 199 -7.36 -20.74 -15.08
C PRO A 199 -8.08 -21.60 -16.14
N PRO A 200 -8.47 -21.02 -17.29
CA PRO A 200 -9.14 -21.77 -18.36
C PRO A 200 -8.22 -22.80 -19.02
N ASN A 201 -6.91 -22.51 -19.07
CA ASN A 201 -5.89 -23.43 -19.58
C ASN A 201 -5.13 -24.06 -18.41
N ASP A 202 -5.06 -25.39 -18.40
CA ASP A 202 -4.27 -26.19 -17.45
C ASP A 202 -4.59 -25.92 -15.96
N GLY A 203 -5.85 -25.65 -15.63
CA GLY A 203 -6.27 -25.33 -14.25
C GLY A 203 -5.98 -26.42 -13.22
N GLU A 204 -5.79 -27.67 -13.65
CA GLU A 204 -5.36 -28.80 -12.80
C GLU A 204 -3.96 -28.56 -12.21
N ALA A 205 -3.05 -27.93 -12.97
CA ALA A 205 -1.68 -27.65 -12.54
C ALA A 205 -1.57 -26.56 -11.47
N TYR A 206 -2.69 -25.88 -11.18
CA TYR A 206 -2.76 -24.80 -10.19
C TYR A 206 -3.36 -25.25 -8.86
N PHE A 207 -3.76 -26.52 -8.72
CA PHE A 207 -4.16 -27.09 -7.44
C PHE A 207 -2.93 -27.40 -6.60
N ASP A 208 -2.86 -26.79 -5.42
CA ASP A 208 -1.84 -27.15 -4.44
C ASP A 208 -2.27 -28.39 -3.61
N ARG A 209 -1.35 -28.90 -2.79
CA ARG A 209 -1.63 -29.98 -1.83
C ARG A 209 -2.80 -29.65 -0.87
N LYS A 210 -3.15 -28.36 -0.72
CA LYS A 210 -4.24 -27.89 0.16
C LYS A 210 -5.56 -27.76 -0.59
N ASN A 211 -5.64 -28.21 -1.84
CA ASN A 211 -6.80 -28.11 -2.73
C ASN A 211 -7.30 -26.66 -2.85
N ARG A 212 -6.37 -25.69 -2.89
CA ARG A 212 -6.69 -24.27 -3.15
C ARG A 212 -6.42 -23.89 -4.59
#